data_AF-A0A193CD65-F1
#
_entry.id   AF-A0A193CD65-F1
#
_cell.length_a   1.000
_cell.length_b   1.000
_cell.length_c   1.000
_cell.angle_alpha   90.00
_cell.angle_beta   90.00
_cell.angle_gamma   90.00
#
_symmetry.space_group_name_H-M   'P 1'
#
loop_
_entity.id
_entity.type
_entity.pdbx_description
1 polymer ?
#
loop_
_entity_poly.entity_id
_entity_poly.type
_entity_poly.pdbx_seq_one_letter_code
_entity_poly.pdbx_strand_id
1 'polypeptide(L)' 'GVWNKAFVGDFKDGKNLFKAGQTVDEVAFAEKYTHGLVKWWNIELKDRTP' A
#
# COMPACT_ATOMS: atom_id res chain seq x y z
N GLY A 1 -5.08 8.31 -2.37
CA GLY A 1 -3.76 8.07 -1.79
C GLY A 1 -2.81 9.10 -2.34
N VAL A 2 -2.17 9.88 -1.47
CA VAL A 2 -1.21 10.91 -1.85
C VAL A 2 0.19 10.39 -1.48
N TRP A 3 0.77 9.54 -2.33
CA TRP A 3 2.16 9.12 -2.19
C TRP A 3 2.88 9.25 -3.53
N ASN A 4 4.21 9.32 -3.48
CA ASN A 4 5.01 9.46 -4.68
C ASN A 4 5.13 8.11 -5.41
N LYS A 5 4.33 7.91 -6.46
CA LYS A 5 4.34 6.68 -7.28
C LYS A 5 5.67 6.40 -7.98
N ALA A 6 6.46 7.44 -8.28
CA ALA A 6 7.76 7.27 -8.91
C ALA A 6 8.79 6.68 -7.94
N PHE A 7 8.62 6.93 -6.64
CA PHE A 7 9.54 6.46 -5.59
C PHE A 7 9.02 5.20 -4.89
N VAL A 8 7.79 5.23 -4.40
CA VAL A 8 7.17 4.16 -3.62
C VAL A 8 6.72 3.02 -4.52
N GLY A 9 6.11 3.34 -5.66
CA GLY A 9 5.46 2.37 -6.53
C GLY A 9 3.96 2.58 -6.62
N ASP A 10 3.28 1.66 -7.29
CA ASP A 10 1.84 1.72 -7.52
C ASP A 10 1.21 0.33 -7.56
N PHE A 11 -0.11 0.29 -7.43
CA PHE A 11 -0.87 -0.93 -7.65
C PHE A 11 -0.80 -1.36 -9.10
N LYS A 12 -0.70 -2.67 -9.35
CA LYS A 12 -0.63 -3.22 -10.71
C LYS A 12 -1.85 -2.85 -11.55
N ASP A 13 -3.02 -2.79 -10.91
CA ASP A 13 -4.29 -2.40 -11.55
C ASP A 13 -4.51 -0.88 -11.59
N GLY A 14 -3.56 -0.07 -11.11
CA GLY A 14 -3.66 1.39 -11.00
C GLY A 14 -4.75 1.89 -10.03
N LYS A 15 -5.49 0.97 -9.40
CA LYS A 15 -6.54 1.26 -8.42
C LYS A 15 -5.95 1.24 -7.01
N ASN A 16 -6.22 2.29 -6.24
CA ASN A 16 -5.82 2.32 -4.83
C ASN A 16 -6.64 1.32 -4.01
N LEU A 17 -5.98 0.28 -3.49
CA LEU A 17 -6.60 -0.73 -2.62
C LEU A 17 -6.43 -0.43 -1.13
N PHE A 18 -5.64 0.58 -0.74
CA PHE A 18 -5.51 0.97 0.66
C PHE A 18 -6.80 1.58 1.18
N LYS A 19 -7.51 0.79 2.00
CA LYS A 19 -8.77 1.14 2.66
C LYS A 19 -8.68 0.77 4.14
N ALA A 20 -9.04 1.69 5.02
CA ALA A 20 -9.03 1.46 6.46
C ALA A 20 -9.74 0.16 6.84
N GLY A 21 -9.14 -0.60 7.76
CA GLY A 21 -9.61 -1.92 8.21
C GLY A 21 -9.44 -3.07 7.20
N GLN A 22 -9.02 -2.79 5.95
CA GLN A 22 -8.85 -3.82 4.92
C GLN A 22 -7.39 -4.19 4.72
N THR A 23 -7.14 -5.49 4.59
CA THR A 23 -5.84 -6.00 4.17
C THR A 23 -5.70 -5.87 2.65
N VAL A 24 -4.46 -5.72 2.21
CA VAL A 24 -4.06 -5.59 0.82
C VAL A 24 -3.09 -6.72 0.51
N ASP A 25 -3.23 -7.36 -0.66
CA ASP A 25 -2.28 -8.38 -1.09
C ASP A 25 -0.94 -7.73 -1.46
N GLU A 26 0.16 -8.23 -0.88
CA GLU A 26 1.52 -7.77 -1.18
C GLU A 26 1.85 -7.93 -2.67
N VAL A 27 1.26 -8.93 -3.34
CA VAL A 27 1.48 -9.19 -4.77
C VAL A 27 0.75 -8.17 -5.65
N ALA A 28 -0.27 -7.47 -5.14
CA ALA A 28 -1.03 -6.48 -5.89
C ALA A 28 -0.30 -5.13 -6.03
N PHE A 29 0.74 -4.89 -5.22
CA PHE A 29 1.51 -3.65 -5.22
C PHE A 29 2.91 -3.87 -5.78
N ALA A 30 3.31 -3.05 -6.75
CA ALA A 30 4.65 -3.08 -7.31
C ALA A 30 5.49 -1.95 -6.70
N GLU A 31 6.30 -2.29 -5.70
CA GLU A 31 7.24 -1.35 -5.09
C GLU A 31 8.41 -1.04 -6.04
N LYS A 32 8.92 0.19 -6.00
CA LYS A 32 10.07 0.62 -6.81
C LYS A 32 11.35 0.74 -5.99
N TYR A 33 11.34 1.63 -5.00
CA TYR A 33 12.50 1.90 -4.13
C TYR A 33 12.16 1.70 -2.64
N THR A 34 10.99 1.15 -2.35
CA THR A 34 10.57 0.77 -1.00
C THR A 34 10.45 -0.75 -0.89
N HIS A 35 10.37 -1.25 0.33
CA HIS A 35 10.12 -2.66 0.58
C HIS A 35 9.20 -2.82 1.79
N GLY A 36 8.15 -3.62 1.63
CA GLY A 36 7.24 -4.00 2.71
C GLY A 36 6.18 -2.94 3.04
N LEU A 37 5.86 -2.00 2.15
CA LEU A 37 4.79 -1.02 2.39
C LEU A 37 3.44 -1.69 2.64
N VAL A 38 3.08 -2.69 1.83
CA VAL A 38 1.82 -3.43 1.99
C VAL A 38 1.82 -4.27 3.27
N LYS A 39 2.97 -4.88 3.61
CA LYS A 39 3.13 -5.61 4.87
C LYS A 39 2.91 -4.70 6.07
N TRP A 40 3.51 -3.51 6.06
CA TRP A 40 3.31 -2.51 7.11
C TRP A 40 1.86 -2.05 7.19
N TRP A 41 1.21 -1.86 6.03
CA TRP A 41 -0.22 -1.56 5.97
C TRP A 41 -1.06 -2.63 6.67
N ASN A 42 -0.82 -3.90 6.34
CA ASN A 42 -1.57 -5.04 6.87
C ASN A 42 -1.38 -5.27 8.37
N ILE A 43 -0.19 -4.98 8.90
CA ILE A 43 0.12 -5.20 10.31
C ILE A 43 -0.40 -4.07 11.17
N GLU A 44 -0.22 -2.81 10.75
CA GLU A 44 -0.38 -1.67 11.66
C GLU A 44 -1.21 -0.53 11.05
N LEU A 45 -0.95 -0.12 9.81
CA LEU A 45 -1.50 1.14 9.29
C LEU A 45 -2.99 1.05 8.95
N LYS A 46 -3.51 -0.13 8.62
CA LYS A 46 -4.93 -0.30 8.27
C LYS A 46 -5.88 0.04 9.42
N ASP A 47 -5.47 -0.16 10.67
CA ASP A 47 -6.30 0.01 11.87
C ASP A 47 -6.02 1.34 12.61
N ARG A 48 -4.98 2.09 12.21
CA ARG A 48 -4.66 3.42 12.74
C ARG A 48 -5.41 4.52 11.99
N THR A 49 -6.72 4.54 12.13
CA THR A 49 -7.56 5.65 11.64
C THR A 49 -7.61 6.80 12.66
N PRO A 50 -7.55 8.07 12.23
CA PRO A 50 -7.88 9.22 13.08
C PRO A 50 -9.29 9.17 13.64
#